data_AF-A0A1V5SUP8-F1
#
_entry.id   AF-A0A1V5SUP8-F1
#
_cell.length_a   1.000
_cell.length_b   1.000
_cell.length_c   1.000
_cell.angle_alpha   90.00
_cell.angle_beta   90.00
_cell.angle_gamma   90.00
#
_symmetry.space_group_name_H-M   'P 1'
#
loop_
_entity.id
_entity.type
_entity.pdbx_description
1 polymer ?
#
loop_
_entity_poly.entity_id
_entity_poly.type
_entity_poly.pdbx_seq_one_letter_code
_entity_poly.pdbx_strand_id
1 'polypeptide(L)' 'MADELGTQHLDAIMKRINLSNHDLVAASKEQLTHKMVQKGRKGRRLTPNVKTKILNALHNAVPGEKFAHRDIFNY' A
#
# COMPACT_ATOMS: atom_id res chain seq x y z
N MET A 1 20.64 -2.17 7.82
CA MET A 1 19.53 -1.27 7.39
C MET A 1 18.24 -1.79 8.02
N ALA A 2 17.82 -1.24 9.15
CA ALA A 2 16.61 -1.65 9.85
C ALA A 2 15.43 -0.84 9.32
N ASP A 3 14.34 -1.52 8.92
CA ASP A 3 13.10 -0.84 8.56
C ASP A 3 12.42 -0.34 9.84
N GLU A 4 12.11 0.97 9.87
CA GLU A 4 11.72 1.73 11.08
C GLU A 4 10.46 1.19 11.79
N LEU A 5 9.65 0.38 11.11
CA LEU A 5 8.38 -0.18 11.62
C LEU A 5 8.20 -1.69 11.34
N GLY A 6 9.24 -2.37 10.85
CA GLY A 6 9.13 -3.78 10.41
C GLY A 6 8.28 -3.99 9.16
N THR A 7 8.16 -5.25 8.71
CA THR A 7 7.39 -5.64 7.52
C THR A 7 5.93 -5.23 7.68
N GLN A 8 5.44 -4.33 6.82
CA GLN A 8 4.04 -3.90 6.86
C GLN A 8 3.13 -4.97 6.28
N HIS A 9 1.91 -5.05 6.81
CA HIS A 9 0.86 -5.92 6.29
C HIS A 9 0.58 -5.67 4.80
N LEU A 10 0.76 -4.43 4.32
CA LEU A 10 0.70 -4.11 2.90
C LEU A 10 1.52 -5.07 2.01
N ASP A 11 2.75 -5.42 2.42
CA ASP A 11 3.59 -6.31 1.61
C ASP A 11 3.02 -7.73 1.55
N ALA A 12 2.52 -8.21 2.69
CA ALA A 12 1.91 -9.54 2.80
C ALA A 12 0.61 -9.61 1.99
N ILE A 13 -0.24 -8.59 2.07
CA ILE A 13 -1.46 -8.47 1.28
C ILE A 13 -1.09 -8.48 -0.20
N MET A 14 -0.24 -7.56 -0.66
CA MET A 14 0.15 -7.47 -2.07
C MET A 14 0.75 -8.78 -2.60
N LYS A 15 1.55 -9.51 -1.80
CA LYS A 15 2.04 -10.85 -2.18
C LYS A 15 0.92 -11.87 -2.29
N ARG A 16 -0.02 -11.87 -1.34
CA ARG A 16 -1.16 -12.81 -1.29
C ARG A 16 -2.09 -12.63 -2.49
N ILE A 17 -2.38 -11.39 -2.88
CA ILE A 17 -3.23 -11.09 -4.05
C ILE A 17 -2.44 -11.00 -5.37
N ASN A 18 -1.15 -11.37 -5.36
CA ASN A 18 -0.24 -11.30 -6.52
C ASN A 18 -0.23 -9.92 -7.21
N LEU A 19 -0.34 -8.85 -6.42
CA LEU A 19 -0.43 -7.48 -6.90
C LEU A 19 0.96 -6.85 -6.99
N SER A 20 1.31 -6.39 -8.18
CA SER A 20 2.56 -5.66 -8.42
C SER A 20 2.44 -4.19 -8.05
N ASN A 21 3.56 -3.54 -7.70
CA ASN A 21 3.60 -2.09 -7.48
C ASN A 21 3.13 -1.31 -8.70
N HIS A 22 3.33 -1.84 -9.91
CA HIS A 22 2.88 -1.22 -11.14
C HIS A 22 1.35 -1.27 -11.25
N ASP A 23 0.76 -2.42 -10.99
CA ASP A 23 -0.69 -2.63 -11.05
C ASP A 23 -1.43 -1.72 -10.06
N LEU A 24 -0.94 -1.66 -8.81
CA LEU A 24 -1.49 -0.74 -7.80
C LEU A 24 -1.42 0.74 -8.24
N VAL A 25 -0.31 1.14 -8.87
CA VAL A 25 -0.15 2.53 -9.37
C VAL A 25 -1.05 2.78 -10.57
N ALA A 26 -1.25 1.79 -11.45
CA ALA A 26 -2.13 1.89 -12.60
C ALA A 26 -3.62 1.92 -12.21
N ALA A 27 -4.00 1.18 -11.16
CA ALA A 27 -5.36 1.19 -10.60
C ALA A 27 -5.65 2.45 -9.75
N SER A 28 -4.62 3.18 -9.33
CA SER A 28 -4.78 4.43 -8.59
C SER A 28 -5.33 5.54 -9.51
N LYS A 29 -6.49 6.09 -9.15
CA LYS A 29 -7.03 7.31 -9.80
C LYS A 29 -6.33 8.59 -9.34
N GLU A 30 -5.50 8.49 -8.30
CA GLU A 30 -4.74 9.60 -7.74
C GLU A 30 -3.27 9.51 -8.13
N GLN A 31 -2.54 10.62 -8.03
CA GLN A 31 -1.09 10.64 -8.27
C GLN A 31 -0.37 9.84 -7.17
N LEU A 32 -0.11 8.56 -7.47
CA LEU A 32 0.63 7.59 -6.68
C LEU A 32 1.88 7.18 -7.48
N THR A 33 3.02 7.03 -6.82
CA THR A 33 4.27 6.64 -7.48
C THR A 33 4.77 5.30 -6.96
N HIS A 34 5.52 4.55 -7.76
CA HIS A 34 6.12 3.28 -7.33
C HIS A 34 6.98 3.44 -6.07
N LYS A 35 7.67 4.58 -5.91
CA LYS A 35 8.45 4.92 -4.70
C LYS A 35 7.57 5.02 -3.45
N MET A 36 6.38 5.62 -3.55
CA MET A 36 5.44 5.71 -2.42
C MET A 36 4.98 4.31 -1.98
N VAL A 37 4.63 3.45 -2.94
CA VAL A 37 4.25 2.06 -2.67
C VAL A 37 5.40 1.28 -2.05
N GLN A 38 6.61 1.39 -2.60
CA GLN A 38 7.79 0.73 -2.03
C GLN A 38 8.10 1.19 -0.60
N LYS A 39 7.94 2.48 -0.29
CA LYS A 39 8.08 2.99 1.08
C LYS A 39 7.07 2.35 2.03
N GLY A 40 5.81 2.25 1.60
CA GLY A 40 4.75 1.58 2.37
C GLY A 40 5.01 0.10 2.59
N ARG A 41 5.48 -0.63 1.57
CA ARG A 41 5.79 -2.07 1.69
C ARG A 41 6.95 -2.34 2.65
N LYS A 42 7.96 -1.47 2.62
CA LYS A 42 9.17 -1.63 3.43
C LYS A 42 8.89 -1.39 4.92
N GLY A 43 8.03 -0.42 5.26
CA GLY A 43 7.82 0.00 6.65
C GLY A 43 8.29 1.41 6.96
N ARG A 44 8.43 2.25 5.92
CA ARG A 44 8.68 3.67 6.13
C ARG A 44 7.40 4.43 6.44
N ARG A 45 7.50 5.39 7.37
CA ARG A 45 6.41 6.33 7.66
C ARG A 45 6.00 7.11 6.41
N LEU A 46 4.77 6.84 5.97
CA LEU A 46 4.03 7.61 4.97
C LEU A 46 3.15 8.66 5.64
N THR A 47 2.96 9.79 4.95
CA THR A 47 1.98 10.80 5.33
C THR A 47 0.55 10.27 5.17
N PRO A 48 -0.42 10.77 5.95
CA PRO A 48 -1.80 10.31 5.90
C PRO A 48 -2.41 10.40 4.48
N ASN A 49 -2.06 11.44 3.72
CA ASN A 49 -2.49 11.58 2.33
C ASN A 49 -2.03 10.39 1.46
N VAL A 50 -0.78 9.97 1.59
CA VAL A 50 -0.26 8.82 0.82
C VAL A 50 -0.87 7.50 1.30
N LYS A 51 -1.16 7.36 2.60
CA LYS A 51 -1.88 6.19 3.13
C LYS A 51 -3.26 6.06 2.48
N THR A 52 -4.03 7.16 2.42
CA THR A 52 -5.34 7.19 1.78
C THR A 52 -5.26 6.84 0.29
N LYS A 53 -4.28 7.37 -0.42
CA LYS A 53 -4.03 7.04 -1.83
C LYS A 53 -3.79 5.54 -2.04
N ILE A 54 -2.96 4.94 -1.20
CA ILE A 54 -2.67 3.49 -1.27
C ILE A 54 -3.92 2.67 -0.97
N LEU A 55 -4.72 3.06 0.03
CA LEU A 55 -5.99 2.43 0.37
C LEU A 55 -6.97 2.47 -0.81
N ASN A 56 -7.17 3.66 -1.40
CA ASN A 56 -8.05 3.85 -2.55
C ASN A 56 -7.56 3.05 -3.77
N ALA A 57 -6.25 3.04 -4.01
CA ALA A 57 -5.65 2.25 -5.09
C ALA A 57 -5.87 0.74 -4.89
N LEU A 58 -5.76 0.25 -3.66
CA LEU A 58 -6.06 -1.15 -3.31
C LEU A 58 -7.54 -1.49 -3.54
N HIS A 59 -8.45 -0.62 -3.12
CA HIS A 59 -9.89 -0.80 -3.34
C HIS A 59 -10.24 -0.82 -4.85
N ASN A 60 -9.53 -0.03 -5.67
CA ASN A 60 -9.70 -0.05 -7.11
C ASN A 60 -9.10 -1.30 -7.76
N ALA A 61 -7.95 -1.77 -7.28
CA ALA A 61 -7.27 -2.95 -7.80
C ALA A 61 -8.01 -4.26 -7.45
N VAL A 62 -8.63 -4.31 -6.27
CA VAL A 62 -9.39 -5.48 -5.79
C VAL A 62 -10.81 -5.06 -5.43
N PRO A 63 -11.68 -4.83 -6.44
CA PRO A 63 -13.06 -4.45 -6.20
C PRO A 63 -13.81 -5.58 -5.49
N GLY A 64 -14.16 -5.35 -4.22
CA GLY A 64 -14.86 -6.32 -3.37
C GLY A 64 -14.21 -6.53 -2.01
N GLU A 65 -12.91 -6.24 -1.89
CA GLU A 65 -12.18 -6.41 -0.64
C GLU A 65 -12.06 -5.06 0.09
N LYS A 66 -12.58 -5.00 1.32
CA LYS A 66 -12.58 -3.77 2.13
C LYS A 66 -11.37 -3.74 3.02
N PHE A 67 -10.29 -3.12 2.56
CA PHE A 67 -9.14 -2.84 3.40
C PHE A 67 -9.37 -1.59 4.25
N ALA A 68 -8.79 -1.57 5.45
CA ALA A 68 -8.73 -0.40 6.32
C ALA A 68 -7.27 0.02 6.54
N HIS A 69 -7.04 1.27 6.94
CA HIS A 69 -5.69 1.77 7.24
C HIS A 69 -4.92 0.89 8.24
N ARG A 70 -5.60 0.34 9.25
CA ARG A 70 -5.02 -0.56 10.26
C ARG A 70 -4.68 -1.95 9.72
N ASP A 71 -5.36 -2.36 8.65
CA ASP A 71 -5.11 -3.64 8.00
C ASP A 71 -3.84 -3.56 7.13
N ILE A 72 -3.56 -2.38 6.57
CA ILE A 72 -2.43 -2.13 5.67
C ILE A 72 -1.17 -1.68 6.41
N PHE A 73 -1.34 -0.81 7.41
CA PHE A 73 -0.26 -0.17 8.16
C PHE A 73 -0.42 -0.42 9.66
N ASN A 74 0.68 -0.80 10.32
CA ASN A 74 0.69 -1.08 11.77
C ASN A 74 0.92 0.19 12.63
N TYR A 75 0.65 1.37 12.09
CA TYR A 75 0.96 2.68 12.73
C TYR A 75 0.05 3.81 12.25
#